data_AF-A0A705R6U8-F1
#
_entry.id   AF-A0A705R6U8-F1
#
_cell.length_a   1.000
_cell.length_b   1.000
_cell.length_c   1.000
_cell.angle_alpha   90.00
_cell.angle_beta   90.00
_cell.angle_gamma   90.00
#
_symmetry.space_group_name_H-M   'P 1'
#
loop_
_entity.id
_entity.type
_entity.pdbx_description
1 polymer ?
#
loop_
_entity_poly.entity_id
_entity_poly.type
_entity_poly.pdbx_seq_one_letter_code
_entity_poly.pdbx_strand_id
1 'polypeptide(L)'
;MTQKNESQRQDRVAAWSRHAESELSAYQSAAKLDLQAQKPRDHKLCASLEEAIRRSGLRDGMTVSFHHAFRGGDLTINLVMETIAKMGFKNLTLASSSL
;
A
#
# COMPACT_ATOMS: atom_id res chain seq x y z
N MET A 1 -37.04 17.01 29.69
CA MET A 1 -35.68 16.44 29.53
C MET A 1 -35.37 16.02 28.09
N THR A 2 -36.37 15.57 27.31
CA THR A 2 -36.20 15.01 25.95
C THR A 2 -35.79 16.03 24.88
N GLN A 3 -36.35 17.25 24.92
CA GLN A 3 -36.06 18.30 23.93
C GLN A 3 -34.61 18.81 23.98
N LYS A 4 -33.98 18.86 25.17
CA LYS A 4 -32.60 19.34 25.33
C LYS A 4 -31.57 18.37 24.73
N ASN A 5 -31.88 17.07 24.75
CA ASN A 5 -31.03 16.03 24.16
C ASN A 5 -31.15 15.99 22.63
N GLU A 6 -32.32 16.29 22.08
CA GLU A 6 -32.53 16.45 20.63
C GLU A 6 -31.76 17.65 20.08
N SER A 7 -31.79 18.80 20.78
CA SER A 7 -31.00 19.98 20.42
C SER A 7 -29.50 19.67 20.39
N GLN A 8 -28.95 19.05 21.45
CA GLN A 8 -27.53 18.67 21.47
C GLN A 8 -27.14 17.69 20.36
N ARG A 9 -28.04 16.77 19.98
CA ARG A 9 -27.82 15.86 18.85
C ARG A 9 -27.81 16.63 17.53
N GLN A 10 -28.76 17.54 17.33
CA GLN A 10 -28.84 18.37 16.14
C GLN A 10 -27.62 19.30 16.01
N ASP A 11 -27.16 19.90 17.11
CA ASP A 11 -25.98 20.77 17.15
C ASP A 11 -24.70 20.01 16.81
N ARG A 12 -24.55 18.77 17.31
CA ARG A 12 -23.43 17.89 16.97
C ARG A 12 -23.43 17.46 15.50
N VAL A 13 -24.60 17.12 14.96
CA VAL A 13 -24.74 16.76 13.55
C VAL A 13 -24.42 17.98 12.67
N ALA A 14 -24.92 19.16 13.01
CA ALA A 14 -24.63 20.39 12.29
C ALA A 14 -23.14 20.79 12.37
N ALA A 15 -22.49 20.58 13.51
CA ALA A 15 -21.05 20.80 13.66
C ALA A 15 -20.21 19.83 12.81
N TRP A 16 -20.61 18.55 12.74
CA TRP A 16 -19.99 17.57 11.87
C TRP A 16 -20.17 17.91 10.38
N SER A 17 -21.38 18.28 9.96
CA SER A 17 -21.64 18.67 8.57
C SER A 17 -20.80 19.87 8.14
N ARG A 18 -20.68 20.91 9.00
CA ARG A 18 -19.85 22.08 8.72
C ARG A 18 -18.36 21.75 8.60
N HIS A 19 -17.86 20.80 9.40
CA HIS A 19 -16.47 20.32 9.29
C HIS A 19 -16.24 19.43 8.06
N ALA A 20 -17.21 18.58 7.72
CA ALA A 20 -17.14 17.72 6.55
C ALA A 20 -17.15 18.53 5.25
N GLU A 21 -17.89 19.65 5.21
CA GLU A 21 -17.93 20.56 4.07
C GLU A 21 -16.64 21.40 3.92
N SER A 22 -15.87 21.64 4.99
CA SER A 22 -14.69 22.51 4.91
C SER A 22 -13.38 21.79 4.60
N GLU A 23 -13.21 20.53 5.00
CA GLU A 23 -11.91 19.82 4.91
C GLU A 23 -11.87 18.70 3.86
N LEU A 24 -13.01 18.27 3.33
CA LEU A 24 -13.05 17.17 2.36
C LEU A 24 -13.71 17.65 1.07
N SER A 25 -12.92 17.72 0.00
CA SER A 25 -13.44 17.92 -1.34
C SER A 25 -14.48 16.84 -1.64
N ALA A 26 -15.64 17.25 -2.15
CA ALA A 26 -16.62 16.33 -2.73
C ALA A 26 -15.92 15.40 -3.73
N TYR A 27 -16.20 14.10 -3.66
CA TYR A 27 -15.69 13.13 -4.62
C TYR A 27 -16.17 13.52 -6.03
N GLN A 28 -15.22 13.80 -6.91
CA GLN A 28 -15.50 14.04 -8.32
C GLN A 28 -15.17 12.76 -9.08
N SER A 29 -16.17 12.19 -9.75
CA SER A 29 -15.95 11.05 -10.64
C SER A 29 -15.16 11.51 -11.86
N ALA A 30 -13.88 11.19 -11.91
CA ALA A 30 -13.07 11.31 -13.13
C ALA A 30 -13.17 10.02 -13.94
N ALA A 31 -13.16 10.12 -15.27
CA ALA A 31 -13.10 8.94 -16.12
C ALA A 31 -11.78 8.20 -15.86
N LYS A 32 -11.83 6.86 -15.84
CA LYS A 32 -10.64 6.02 -15.66
C LYS A 32 -9.54 6.34 -16.67
N LEU A 33 -9.93 6.72 -17.90
CA LEU A 33 -9.02 7.14 -18.97
C LEU A 33 -8.24 8.40 -18.59
N ASP A 34 -8.90 9.42 -18.04
CA ASP A 34 -8.26 10.67 -17.63
C ASP A 34 -7.29 10.45 -16.48
N LEU A 35 -7.68 9.64 -15.49
CA LEU A 35 -6.79 9.25 -14.37
C LEU A 35 -5.56 8.48 -14.83
N GLN A 36 -5.71 7.67 -15.88
CA GLN A 36 -4.60 6.92 -16.48
C GLN A 36 -3.69 7.79 -17.35
N ALA A 37 -4.21 8.87 -17.95
CA ALA A 37 -3.43 9.82 -18.73
C ALA A 37 -2.61 10.76 -17.84
N GLN A 38 -3.13 11.13 -16.67
CA GLN A 38 -2.46 12.02 -15.72
C GLN A 38 -1.27 11.37 -14.99
N LYS A 39 -1.20 10.03 -14.92
CA LYS A 39 -0.15 9.32 -14.19
C LYS A 39 0.90 8.76 -15.17
N PRO A 40 2.20 9.04 -14.97
CA PRO A 40 3.25 8.38 -15.74
C PRO A 40 3.08 6.86 -15.58
N ARG A 41 2.88 6.12 -16.67
CA ARG A 41 2.56 4.68 -16.59
C ARG A 41 3.74 3.85 -16.08
N ASP A 42 4.95 4.34 -16.30
CA ASP A 42 6.16 3.55 -16.10
C ASP A 42 6.85 3.83 -14.77
N HIS A 43 6.31 4.73 -13.94
CA HIS A 43 6.96 5.10 -12.67
C HIS A 43 7.14 3.92 -11.72
N LYS A 44 6.32 2.87 -11.81
CA LYS A 44 6.45 1.65 -10.98
C LYS A 44 7.29 0.55 -11.62
N LEU A 45 7.60 0.66 -12.91
CA LEU A 45 8.46 -0.30 -13.58
C LEU A 45 9.89 -0.14 -13.06
N CYS A 46 10.54 -1.27 -12.81
CA CYS A 46 11.94 -1.34 -12.41
C CYS A 46 12.70 -2.07 -13.52
N ALA A 47 13.87 -1.57 -13.90
CA ALA A 47 14.69 -2.16 -14.96
C ALA A 47 15.33 -3.51 -14.54
N SER A 48 15.46 -3.74 -13.22
CA SER A 48 15.99 -4.99 -12.67
C SER A 48 15.39 -5.29 -11.29
N LEU A 49 15.67 -6.48 -10.77
CA LEU A 49 15.24 -6.91 -9.43
C LEU A 49 16.01 -6.16 -8.34
N GLU A 50 17.29 -5.89 -8.53
CA GLU A 50 18.12 -5.07 -7.63
C GLU A 50 17.53 -3.67 -7.48
N GLU A 51 17.07 -3.07 -8.58
CA GLU A 51 16.42 -1.76 -8.55
C GLU A 51 15.09 -1.81 -7.79
N ALA A 52 14.31 -2.88 -7.95
CA ALA A 52 13.08 -3.08 -7.18
C ALA A 52 13.37 -3.22 -5.68
N ILE A 53 14.40 -4.00 -5.29
CA ILE A 53 14.83 -4.17 -3.90
C ILE A 53 15.34 -2.86 -3.31
N ARG A 54 16.11 -2.07 -4.06
CA ARG A 54 16.60 -0.76 -3.61
C ARG A 54 15.44 0.22 -3.41
N ARG A 55 14.51 0.29 -4.36
CA ARG A 55 13.34 1.19 -4.33
C ARG A 55 12.30 0.79 -3.29
N SER A 56 12.24 -0.48 -2.88
CA SER A 56 11.37 -0.92 -1.78
C SER A 56 11.83 -0.40 -0.41
N GLY A 57 13.11 0.00 -0.31
CA GLY A 57 13.70 0.47 0.95
C GLY A 57 14.06 -0.66 1.92
N LEU A 58 14.29 -1.88 1.40
CA LEU A 58 14.74 -3.03 2.20
C LEU A 58 16.01 -2.71 3.00
N ARG A 59 16.07 -3.20 4.23
CA ARG A 59 17.22 -3.07 5.15
C ARG A 59 17.43 -4.37 5.90
N ASP A 60 18.62 -4.53 6.46
CA ASP A 60 18.91 -5.63 7.38
C ASP A 60 17.91 -5.67 8.53
N GLY A 61 17.53 -6.88 8.96
CA GLY A 61 16.55 -7.06 10.04
C GLY A 61 15.08 -7.02 9.61
N MET A 62 14.77 -6.66 8.36
CA MET A 62 13.38 -6.60 7.88
C MET A 62 12.78 -7.98 7.57
N THR A 63 11.45 -8.00 7.39
CA THR A 63 10.69 -9.20 7.01
C THR A 63 10.29 -9.15 5.54
N VAL A 64 10.50 -10.24 4.80
CA VAL A 64 10.03 -10.43 3.43
C VAL A 64 9.05 -11.59 3.35
N SER A 65 8.05 -11.51 2.48
CA SER A 65 6.99 -12.52 2.37
C SER A 65 6.78 -13.00 0.94
N PHE A 66 6.33 -14.26 0.81
CA PHE A 66 6.09 -14.93 -0.47
C PHE A 66 4.80 -15.77 -0.43
N HIS A 67 4.17 -15.89 -1.60
CA HIS A 67 3.00 -16.74 -1.80
C HIS A 67 3.41 -18.04 -2.50
N HIS A 68 2.78 -19.16 -2.17
CA HIS A 68 3.16 -20.50 -2.66
C HIS A 68 2.27 -21.00 -3.81
N ALA A 69 1.60 -20.11 -4.55
CA ALA A 69 0.61 -20.50 -5.57
C ALA A 69 1.20 -21.34 -6.72
N PHE A 70 2.50 -21.18 -6.99
CA PHE A 70 3.23 -21.95 -7.99
C PHE A 70 3.71 -23.33 -7.49
N ARG A 71 3.50 -23.65 -6.20
CA ARG A 71 3.92 -24.91 -5.55
C ARG A 71 5.42 -25.18 -5.81
N GLY A 72 5.79 -26.43 -6.08
CA GLY A 72 7.17 -26.82 -6.41
C GLY A 72 7.72 -26.22 -7.71
N GLY A 73 6.92 -25.46 -8.47
CA GLY A 73 7.36 -24.70 -9.63
C GLY A 73 7.72 -23.24 -9.34
N ASP A 74 7.71 -22.80 -8.07
CA ASP A 74 8.08 -21.42 -7.74
C ASP A 74 9.59 -21.18 -7.93
N LEU A 75 9.92 -20.25 -8.83
CA LEU A 75 11.28 -19.76 -9.03
C LEU A 75 11.51 -18.41 -8.34
N THR A 76 10.44 -17.77 -7.87
CA THR A 76 10.46 -16.39 -7.36
C THR A 76 11.25 -16.31 -6.06
N ILE A 77 10.97 -17.19 -5.10
CA ILE A 77 11.64 -17.16 -3.81
C ILE A 77 13.16 -17.33 -3.95
N ASN A 78 13.60 -18.28 -4.79
CA ASN A 78 15.01 -18.55 -5.02
C ASN A 78 15.71 -17.35 -5.68
N LEU A 79 15.10 -16.80 -6.75
CA LEU A 79 15.65 -15.65 -7.47
C LEU A 79 15.78 -14.41 -6.58
N VAL A 80 14.75 -14.12 -5.78
CA VAL A 80 14.74 -12.95 -4.88
C VAL A 80 15.75 -13.13 -3.75
N MET A 81 15.76 -14.28 -3.08
CA MET A 81 16.68 -14.53 -1.97
C MET A 81 18.15 -14.55 -2.43
N GLU A 82 18.43 -15.09 -3.62
CA GLU A 82 19.77 -15.04 -4.22
C GLU A 82 20.21 -13.59 -4.47
N THR A 83 19.33 -12.76 -5.04
CA THR A 83 19.62 -11.36 -5.33
C THR A 83 19.84 -10.55 -4.04
N ILE A 84 18.99 -10.76 -3.03
CA ILE A 84 19.13 -10.16 -1.70
C ILE A 84 20.50 -10.54 -1.07
N ALA A 85 20.90 -11.81 -1.16
CA ALA A 85 22.19 -12.27 -0.65
C ALA A 85 23.36 -11.65 -1.40
N LYS A 86 23.29 -11.54 -2.74
CA LYS A 86 24.30 -10.86 -3.58
C LYS A 86 24.43 -9.37 -3.24
N MET A 87 23.33 -8.71 -2.91
CA MET A 87 23.32 -7.30 -2.47
C MET A 87 23.84 -7.12 -1.03
N GLY A 88 24.06 -8.21 -0.29
CA GLY A 88 24.69 -8.18 1.04
C GLY A 88 23.74 -7.94 2.20
N PHE A 89 22.42 -8.02 1.99
CA PHE A 89 21.44 -7.89 3.07
C PHE A 89 21.48 -9.10 4.01
N LYS A 90 21.31 -8.85 5.31
CA LYS A 90 21.44 -9.86 6.36
C LYS A 90 20.31 -9.76 7.38
N ASN A 91 20.20 -10.82 8.20
CA ASN A 91 19.29 -10.89 9.34
C ASN A 91 17.81 -10.69 8.96
N LEU A 92 17.42 -11.11 7.76
CA LEU A 92 16.04 -10.99 7.31
C LEU A 92 15.17 -12.09 7.93
N THR A 93 13.92 -11.74 8.23
CA THR A 93 12.89 -12.73 8.56
C THR A 93 12.17 -13.15 7.28
N LEU A 94 12.08 -14.46 7.03
CA LEU A 94 11.34 -15.00 5.91
C LEU A 94 9.93 -15.42 6.37
N ALA A 95 8.90 -14.81 5.79
CA ALA A 95 7.49 -15.07 6.08
C ALA A 95 6.79 -15.63 4.83
N SER A 96 7.22 -16.81 4.37
CA SER A 96 6.52 -17.51 3.29
C SER A 96 5.25 -18.18 3.82
N SER A 97 4.18 -18.14 3.03
CA SER A 97 2.92 -18.82 3.34
C SER A 97 3.03 -20.36 3.31
N SER A 98 3.99 -20.90 2.56
CA SER A 98 4.42 -22.31 2.55
C SER A 98 5.80 -22.39 1.88
N LEU A 99 6.58 -23.44 2.13
CA LEU A 99 7.91 -23.68 1.52
C LEU A 99 7.86 -24.91 0.63
#